data_AF-A0A6G3LEN2-F1
#
_entry.id   AF-A0A6G3LEN2-F1
#
_cell.length_a   1.000
_cell.length_b   1.000
_cell.length_c   1.000
_cell.angle_alpha   90.00
_cell.angle_beta   90.00
_cell.angle_gamma   90.00
#
_symmetry.space_group_name_H-M   'P 1'
#
loop_
_entity.id
_entity.type
_entity.pdbx_description
1 polymer ?
#
loop_
_entity_poly.entity_id
_entity_poly.type
_entity_poly.pdbx_seq_one_letter_code
_entity_poly.pdbx_strand_id
1 'polypeptide(L)'
;IPFLNFALVTKRHMIIAPDGSFQIVRRVTNLWEIIEYGDYVEVFGWDPGKDVHMSDVSKSTMLKKVAEMRGKDWAWVEEELLRRKQVLLYLKKENKRFYLDIAKVIRMYYQKPEETMREVREKLSSEPQESGAGGQA
;
A
#
# COMPACT_ATOMS: atom_id res chain seq x y z
N ILE A 1 9.74 0.52 -24.03
CA ILE A 1 9.38 0.56 -22.60
C ILE A 1 9.68 1.97 -22.11
N PRO A 2 8.72 2.72 -21.53
CA PRO A 2 9.01 4.05 -21.00
C PRO A 2 10.09 3.96 -19.92
N PHE A 3 11.01 4.93 -19.89
CA PHE A 3 12.11 4.96 -18.93
C PHE A 3 11.62 5.20 -17.48
N LEU A 4 10.51 5.91 -17.30
CA LEU A 4 9.90 6.24 -16.01
C LEU A 4 8.39 5.96 -16.04
N ASN A 5 7.92 5.04 -15.20
CA ASN A 5 6.51 4.61 -15.19
C ASN A 5 5.63 5.38 -14.19
N PHE A 6 6.22 5.91 -13.12
CA PHE A 6 5.49 6.69 -12.11
C PHE A 6 6.42 7.69 -11.39
N ALA A 7 5.81 8.71 -10.81
CA ALA A 7 6.43 9.69 -9.92
C ALA A 7 5.66 9.75 -8.59
N LEU A 8 6.38 9.92 -7.49
CA LEU A 8 5.80 10.14 -6.17
C LEU A 8 6.36 11.43 -5.57
N VAL A 9 5.52 12.19 -4.88
CA VAL A 9 5.94 13.39 -4.16
C VAL A 9 5.87 13.15 -2.66
N THR A 10 6.98 13.40 -1.98
CA THR A 10 7.06 13.35 -0.51
C THR A 10 7.20 14.76 0.02
N LYS A 11 6.31 15.17 0.92
CA LYS A 11 6.36 16.48 1.58
C LYS A 11 6.48 16.31 3.09
N ARG A 12 7.10 17.30 3.75
CA ARG A 12 7.05 17.44 5.20
C ARG A 12 5.79 18.23 5.55
N HIS A 13 4.97 17.69 6.43
CA HIS A 13 3.76 18.31 6.93
C HIS A 13 3.81 18.42 8.45
N MET A 14 3.31 19.52 8.97
CA MET A 14 3.01 19.68 10.38
C MET A 14 1.58 19.18 10.59
N ILE A 15 1.42 18.12 11.37
CA ILE A 15 0.10 17.66 11.82
C ILE A 15 -0.07 18.15 13.25
N ILE A 16 -1.16 18.86 13.50
CA ILE A 16 -1.52 19.36 14.82
C ILE A 16 -2.46 18.32 15.44
N ALA A 17 -2.10 17.80 16.60
CA ALA A 17 -2.93 16.88 17.36
C ALA A 17 -4.05 17.65 18.08
N PRO A 18 -5.13 16.96 18.51
CA PRO A 18 -6.25 17.61 19.21
C PRO A 18 -5.85 18.36 20.49
N ASP A 19 -4.74 17.96 21.12
CA ASP A 19 -4.18 18.59 22.32
C ASP A 19 -3.35 19.87 22.03
N GLY A 20 -3.26 20.28 20.76
CA GLY A 20 -2.48 21.45 20.32
C GLY A 20 -0.99 21.17 20.13
N SER A 21 -0.50 19.95 20.44
CA SER A 21 0.85 19.54 20.09
C SER A 21 1.00 19.37 18.58
N PHE A 22 2.23 19.47 18.06
CA PHE A 22 2.49 19.25 16.65
C PHE A 22 3.54 18.18 16.43
N GLN A 23 3.38 17.43 15.34
CA GLN A 23 4.33 16.46 14.85
C GLN A 23 4.71 16.79 13.41
N ILE A 24 6.03 16.86 13.14
CA ILE A 24 6.53 17.01 11.78
C ILE A 24 6.68 15.62 11.18
N VAL A 25 5.85 15.33 10.20
CA VAL A 25 5.83 14.04 9.51
C VAL A 25 6.19 14.19 8.05
N ARG A 26 6.69 13.11 7.46
CA ARG A 26 6.81 12.98 6.00
C ARG A 26 5.64 12.15 5.48
N ARG A 27 4.99 12.63 4.43
CA ARG A 27 3.88 11.95 3.76
C ARG A 27 4.13 11.92 2.26
N VAL A 28 3.78 10.80 1.63
CA VAL A 28 3.67 10.73 0.18
C VAL A 28 2.34 11.36 -0.17
N THR A 29 2.35 12.54 -0.78
CA THR A 29 1.12 13.30 -1.00
C THR A 29 0.36 12.82 -2.23
N ASN A 30 1.08 12.38 -3.24
CA ASN A 30 0.53 11.99 -4.53
C ASN A 30 1.42 10.92 -5.19
N LEU A 31 0.80 10.07 -6.00
CA LEU A 31 1.46 9.15 -6.91
C LEU A 31 0.82 9.29 -8.29
N TRP A 32 1.62 9.65 -9.28
CA TRP A 32 1.20 9.74 -10.68
C TRP A 32 1.86 8.65 -11.50
N GLU A 33 1.07 7.98 -12.34
CA GLU A 33 1.59 7.20 -13.46
C GLU A 33 1.88 8.14 -14.63
N ILE A 34 3.03 7.93 -15.26
CA ILE A 34 3.46 8.70 -16.42
C ILE A 34 3.17 7.85 -17.65
N ILE A 35 2.20 8.28 -18.46
CA ILE A 35 1.81 7.56 -19.67
C ILE A 35 2.70 8.04 -20.83
N GLU A 36 2.73 9.35 -21.03
CA GLU A 36 3.56 10.05 -22.00
C GLU A 36 3.79 11.51 -21.58
N TYR A 37 4.52 12.27 -22.38
CA TYR A 37 4.78 13.67 -22.07
C TYR A 37 3.48 14.48 -22.05
N GLY A 38 3.16 15.07 -20.90
CA GLY A 38 1.94 15.86 -20.71
C GLY A 38 0.71 15.04 -20.33
N ASP A 39 0.80 13.70 -20.28
CA ASP A 39 -0.28 12.82 -19.84
C ASP A 39 0.13 12.04 -18.59
N TYR A 40 -0.52 12.39 -17.48
CA TYR A 40 -0.24 11.86 -16.15
C TYR A 40 -1.54 11.47 -15.46
N VAL A 41 -1.57 10.27 -14.89
CA VAL A 41 -2.74 9.74 -14.18
C VAL A 41 -2.43 9.66 -12.70
N GLU A 42 -3.14 10.42 -11.88
CA GLU A 42 -3.04 10.32 -10.42
C GLU A 42 -3.79 9.09 -9.91
N VAL A 43 -3.07 8.20 -9.23
CA VAL A 43 -3.60 6.93 -8.70
C VAL A 43 -3.65 6.89 -7.18
N PHE A 44 -2.84 7.70 -6.49
CA PHE A 44 -2.89 7.87 -5.04
C PHE A 44 -2.80 9.35 -4.68
N GLY A 45 -3.54 9.74 -3.64
CA GLY A 45 -3.50 11.05 -3.02
C GLY A 45 -3.51 10.95 -1.49
N TRP A 46 -3.37 12.08 -0.82
CA TRP A 46 -3.41 12.17 0.65
C TRP A 46 -4.27 13.34 1.09
N ASP A 47 -5.20 13.07 2.02
CA ASP A 47 -6.02 14.09 2.67
C ASP A 47 -5.28 14.61 3.93
N PRO A 48 -4.77 15.87 3.91
CA PRO A 48 -4.08 16.45 5.05
C PRO A 48 -4.97 16.66 6.27
N GLY A 49 -6.28 16.88 6.07
CA GLY A 49 -7.22 17.16 7.15
C GLY A 49 -7.52 15.92 7.99
N LYS A 50 -7.45 14.73 7.39
CA LYS A 50 -7.73 13.44 8.04
C LYS A 50 -6.49 12.57 8.25
N ASP A 51 -5.34 12.95 7.68
CA ASP A 51 -4.13 12.13 7.58
C ASP A 51 -4.39 10.74 6.96
N VAL A 52 -5.20 10.68 5.90
CA VAL A 52 -5.58 9.44 5.23
C VAL A 52 -5.09 9.44 3.78
N HIS A 53 -4.51 8.33 3.34
CA HIS A 53 -4.20 8.12 1.93
C HIS A 53 -5.44 7.58 1.23
N MET A 54 -5.75 8.17 0.08
CA MET A 54 -6.82 7.75 -0.82
C MET A 54 -6.19 7.17 -2.08
N SER A 55 -6.79 6.13 -2.63
CA SER A 55 -6.27 5.46 -3.81
C SER A 55 -7.39 5.03 -4.73
N ASP A 56 -7.19 5.21 -6.03
CA ASP A 56 -8.06 4.71 -7.07
C ASP A 56 -7.24 3.89 -8.07
N VAL A 57 -6.93 2.66 -7.66
CA VAL A 57 -6.08 1.77 -8.45
C VAL A 57 -6.74 1.36 -9.78
N SER A 58 -8.06 1.48 -9.92
CA SER A 58 -8.78 1.18 -11.16
C SER A 58 -8.39 2.08 -12.34
N LYS A 59 -7.88 3.28 -12.03
CA LYS A 59 -7.32 4.24 -12.99
C LYS A 59 -5.94 3.84 -13.49
N SER A 60 -5.25 2.94 -12.81
CA SER A 60 -3.89 2.54 -13.18
C SER A 60 -3.84 1.92 -14.56
N THR A 61 -3.13 2.56 -15.47
CA THR A 61 -2.85 2.03 -16.79
C THR A 61 -1.67 1.06 -16.73
N MET A 62 -0.74 1.27 -15.80
CA MET A 62 0.41 0.38 -15.61
C MET A 62 -0.02 -0.99 -15.08
N LEU A 63 -0.96 -1.06 -14.14
CA LEU A 63 -1.48 -2.33 -13.65
C LEU A 63 -2.24 -3.10 -14.74
N LYS A 64 -2.99 -2.41 -15.62
CA LYS A 64 -3.64 -3.01 -16.79
C LYS A 64 -2.61 -3.62 -17.75
N LYS A 65 -1.53 -2.89 -18.05
CA LYS A 65 -0.41 -3.39 -18.86
C LYS A 65 0.26 -4.62 -18.22
N VAL A 66 0.44 -4.61 -16.90
CA VAL A 66 1.00 -5.78 -16.17
C VAL A 66 0.09 -7.00 -16.27
N ALA A 67 -1.22 -6.81 -16.18
CA ALA A 67 -2.20 -7.89 -16.35
C ALA A 67 -2.13 -8.47 -17.77
N GLU A 68 -2.17 -7.60 -18.78
CA GLU A 68 -2.08 -7.96 -20.19
C GLU A 68 -0.79 -8.74 -20.51
N MET A 69 0.37 -8.23 -20.09
CA MET A 69 1.66 -8.91 -20.27
C MET A 69 1.72 -10.30 -19.62
N ARG A 70 0.88 -10.57 -18.63
CA ARG A 70 0.79 -11.85 -17.92
C ARG A 70 -0.36 -12.73 -18.41
N GLY A 71 -1.15 -12.27 -19.39
CA GLY A 71 -2.37 -12.95 -19.82
C GLY A 71 -3.40 -13.08 -18.70
N LYS A 72 -3.50 -12.05 -17.85
CA LYS A 72 -4.39 -11.98 -16.68
C LYS A 72 -5.41 -10.86 -16.84
N ASP A 73 -6.48 -10.96 -16.08
CA ASP A 73 -7.55 -9.96 -16.03
C ASP A 73 -7.37 -8.99 -14.85
N TRP A 74 -8.32 -8.05 -14.73
CA TRP A 74 -8.31 -7.07 -13.64
C TRP A 74 -8.58 -7.71 -12.27
N ALA A 75 -9.43 -8.74 -12.22
CA ALA A 75 -9.71 -9.46 -10.97
C ALA A 75 -8.44 -10.08 -10.37
N TRP A 76 -7.56 -10.64 -11.22
CA TRP A 76 -6.25 -11.13 -10.79
C TRP A 76 -5.36 -10.02 -10.22
N VAL A 77 -5.39 -8.81 -10.79
CA VAL A 77 -4.64 -7.66 -10.26
C VAL A 77 -5.14 -7.29 -8.87
N GLU A 78 -6.46 -7.19 -8.69
CA GLU A 78 -7.07 -6.84 -7.41
C GLU A 78 -6.72 -7.88 -6.33
N GLU A 79 -6.78 -9.17 -6.68
CA GLU A 79 -6.37 -10.25 -5.78
C GLU A 79 -4.89 -10.13 -5.39
N GLU A 80 -4.00 -9.92 -6.37
CA GLU A 80 -2.56 -9.84 -6.13
C GLU A 80 -2.19 -8.59 -5.30
N LEU A 81 -2.84 -7.45 -5.54
CA LEU A 81 -2.67 -6.25 -4.72
C LEU A 81 -3.11 -6.51 -3.27
N LEU A 82 -4.25 -7.18 -3.07
CA LEU A 82 -4.74 -7.53 -1.75
C LEU A 82 -3.79 -8.49 -1.02
N ARG A 83 -3.29 -9.51 -1.71
CA ARG A 83 -2.31 -10.48 -1.16
C ARG A 83 -1.03 -9.77 -0.73
N ARG A 84 -0.47 -8.90 -1.58
CA ARG A 84 0.74 -8.12 -1.25
C ARG A 84 0.50 -7.16 -0.09
N LYS A 85 -0.66 -6.52 -0.02
CA LYS A 85 -1.07 -5.69 1.13
C LYS A 85 -1.08 -6.52 2.42
N GLN A 86 -1.64 -7.74 2.39
CA GLN A 86 -1.66 -8.63 3.55
C GLN A 86 -0.24 -9.02 3.99
N VAL A 87 0.68 -9.31 3.08
CA VAL A 87 2.09 -9.58 3.41
C VAL A 87 2.73 -8.41 4.14
N LEU A 88 2.52 -7.17 3.67
CA LEU A 88 3.05 -5.96 4.32
C LEU A 88 2.42 -5.73 5.71
N LEU A 89 1.11 -6.01 5.86
CA LEU A 89 0.43 -5.94 7.15
C LEU A 89 0.93 -7.00 8.12
N TYR A 90 1.21 -8.22 7.65
CA TYR A 90 1.84 -9.28 8.45
C TYR A 90 3.22 -8.85 8.95
N LEU A 91 4.07 -8.28 8.07
CA LEU A 91 5.37 -7.75 8.49
C LEU A 91 5.25 -6.68 9.57
N LYS A 92 4.27 -5.78 9.43
CA LYS A 92 3.96 -4.75 10.44
C LYS A 92 3.50 -5.39 11.77
N LYS A 93 2.57 -6.35 11.72
CA LYS A 93 2.01 -7.05 12.89
C LYS A 93 3.10 -7.78 13.67
N GLU A 94 3.99 -8.45 12.96
CA GLU A 94 5.11 -9.19 13.54
C GLU A 94 6.29 -8.29 13.93
N ASN A 95 6.14 -6.97 13.81
CA ASN A 95 7.16 -5.96 14.06
C ASN A 95 8.50 -6.21 13.31
N LYS A 96 8.43 -6.84 12.13
CA LYS A 96 9.59 -7.15 11.27
C LYS A 96 9.98 -5.88 10.50
N ARG A 97 10.88 -5.07 11.09
CA ARG A 97 11.34 -3.78 10.52
C ARG A 97 12.73 -3.84 9.89
N PHE A 98 13.53 -4.84 10.24
CA PHE A 98 14.88 -4.98 9.71
C PHE A 98 14.85 -5.42 8.25
N TYR A 99 15.65 -4.77 7.40
CA TYR A 99 15.53 -4.91 5.94
C TYR A 99 15.79 -6.34 5.45
N LEU A 100 16.66 -7.11 6.11
CA LEU A 100 16.92 -8.51 5.75
C LEU A 100 15.73 -9.43 6.06
N ASP A 101 15.00 -9.17 7.14
CA ASP A 101 13.80 -9.92 7.50
C ASP A 101 12.67 -9.65 6.51
N ILE A 102 12.47 -8.37 6.18
CA ILE A 102 11.51 -7.95 5.15
C ILE A 102 11.86 -8.63 3.82
N ALA A 103 13.12 -8.56 3.39
CA ALA A 103 13.56 -9.16 2.14
C ALA A 103 13.39 -10.69 2.13
N LYS A 104 13.58 -11.37 3.28
CA LYS A 104 13.35 -12.81 3.41
C LYS A 104 11.88 -13.15 3.15
N VAL A 105 10.94 -12.45 3.78
CA VAL A 105 9.50 -12.68 3.59
C VAL A 105 9.07 -12.37 2.15
N ILE A 106 9.54 -11.26 1.58
CA ILE A 106 9.23 -10.92 0.18
C ILE A 106 9.76 -12.00 -0.78
N ARG A 107 10.99 -12.50 -0.57
CA ARG A 107 11.53 -13.62 -1.38
C ARG A 107 10.70 -14.88 -1.24
N MET A 108 10.29 -15.24 -0.02
CA MET A 108 9.41 -16.39 0.22
C MET A 108 8.07 -16.25 -0.49
N TYR A 109 7.46 -15.05 -0.48
CA TYR A 109 6.22 -14.79 -1.23
C TYR A 109 6.38 -15.06 -2.73
N TYR A 110 7.49 -14.62 -3.33
CA TYR A 110 7.75 -14.88 -4.76
C TYR A 110 8.07 -16.34 -5.07
N GLN A 111 8.74 -17.06 -4.16
CA GLN A 111 9.11 -18.47 -4.37
C GLN A 111 7.97 -19.45 -4.10
N LYS A 112 7.20 -19.20 -3.04
CA LYS A 112 6.13 -20.07 -2.54
C LYS A 112 4.94 -19.22 -2.05
N PRO A 113 4.19 -18.61 -2.98
CA PRO A 113 3.14 -17.65 -2.65
C PRO A 113 2.03 -18.25 -1.79
N GLU A 114 1.56 -19.46 -2.09
CA GLU A 114 0.47 -20.09 -1.34
C GLU A 114 0.86 -20.49 0.09
N GLU A 115 2.08 -21.05 0.25
CA GLU A 115 2.61 -21.40 1.58
C GLU A 115 2.78 -20.14 2.44
N THR A 116 3.33 -19.07 1.86
CA THR A 116 3.52 -17.79 2.52
C THR A 116 2.17 -17.16 2.89
N MET A 117 1.20 -17.17 1.97
CA MET A 117 -0.13 -16.60 2.22
C MET A 117 -0.92 -17.36 3.28
N ARG A 118 -0.72 -18.68 3.42
CA ARG A 118 -1.33 -19.46 4.50
C ARG A 118 -0.85 -18.97 5.86
N GLU A 119 0.47 -18.83 6.05
CA GLU A 119 1.05 -18.29 7.29
C GLU A 119 0.58 -16.85 7.56
N VAL A 120 0.62 -15.99 6.53
CA VAL A 120 0.18 -14.59 6.61
C VAL A 120 -1.27 -14.50 7.06
N ARG A 121 -2.18 -15.28 6.45
CA ARG A 121 -3.61 -15.27 6.80
C ARG A 121 -3.86 -15.81 8.20
N GLU A 122 -3.18 -16.89 8.58
CA GLU A 122 -3.27 -17.46 9.93
C GLU A 122 -2.92 -16.40 10.99
N LYS A 123 -1.77 -15.74 10.83
CA LYS A 123 -1.29 -14.69 11.76
C LYS A 123 -2.14 -13.43 11.73
N LEU A 124 -2.69 -13.05 10.59
CA LEU A 124 -3.62 -11.92 10.52
C LEU A 124 -4.98 -12.25 11.18
N SER A 125 -5.45 -13.49 11.07
CA SER A 125 -6.73 -13.94 11.66
C SER A 125 -6.69 -14.18 13.18
N SER A 126 -5.50 -14.36 13.76
CA SER A 126 -5.34 -14.71 15.18
C SER A 126 -5.51 -13.53 16.15
N GLU A 127 -6.38 -12.56 15.85
CA GLU A 127 -6.78 -11.48 16.77
C GLU A 127 -8.28 -11.55 17.08
N PRO A 128 -8.69 -11.40 18.36
CA PRO A 128 -10.07 -11.07 18.71
C PRO A 128 -10.45 -9.74 18.05
N GLN A 129 -11.68 -9.61 17.57
CA GLN A 129 -12.24 -8.32 17.22
C GLN A 129 -12.14 -7.41 18.45
N GLU A 130 -11.21 -6.44 18.44
CA GLU A 130 -11.34 -5.29 19.32
C GLU A 130 -12.67 -4.62 18.96
N SER A 131 -13.63 -4.76 19.87
CA SER A 131 -14.89 -4.04 19.86
C SER A 131 -14.63 -2.58 19.55
N GLY A 132 -15.26 -2.07 18.50
CA GLY A 132 -15.34 -0.64 18.27
C GLY A 132 -15.95 0.03 19.49
N ALA A 133 -15.12 0.59 20.36
CA ALA A 133 -15.54 1.58 21.33
C ALA A 133 -15.64 2.91 20.57
N GLY A 134 -16.76 3.06 19.87
CA GLY A 134 -17.24 4.36 19.45
C GLY A 134 -17.74 5.14 20.66
N GLY A 135 -17.30 6.39 20.76
CA GLY A 135 -18.07 7.52 21.31
C GLY A 135 -18.28 7.56 22.82
N GLN A 136 -17.65 8.55 23.47
CA GLN A 136 -18.33 9.75 24.00
C GLN A 136 -17.39 10.50 24.96
N ALA A 137 -17.00 11.71 24.57
CA ALA A 137 -17.00 12.92 25.39
C ALA A 137 -16.81 14.12 24.45
#